data_AF-M0AAF0-F1
#
_entry.id   AF-M0AAF0-F1
#
_cell.length_a   1.000
_cell.length_b   1.000
_cell.length_c   1.000
_cell.angle_alpha   90.00
_cell.angle_beta   90.00
_cell.angle_gamma   90.00
#
_symmetry.space_group_name_H-M   'P 1'
#
loop_
_entity.id
_entity.type
_entity.pdbx_description
1 polymer ?
#
loop_
_entity_poly.entity_id
_entity_poly.type
_entity_poly.pdbx_seq_one_letter_code
_entity_poly.pdbx_strand_id
1 'polypeptide(L)'
;MVTVVGGVKTLPADDTVMSFDSIDRVAVLGAGNMGHGIAEVTAMGGYEVTMRDIEQELVDDGYEQIAWSLDKLEEKDRLDCSDRKSVV
;
A
#
# COMPACT_ATOMS: atom_id res chain seq x y z
N MET A 1 15.69 1.87 0.71
CA MET A 1 14.65 2.89 1.00
C MET A 1 13.95 3.19 -0.30
N VAL A 2 12.80 2.57 -0.54
CA VAL A 2 12.06 2.70 -1.81
C VAL A 2 10.61 3.06 -1.46
N THR A 3 10.10 4.06 -2.18
CA THR A 3 8.83 4.75 -1.99
C THR A 3 7.96 4.45 -3.21
N VAL A 4 6.74 3.93 -3.02
CA VAL A 4 5.70 3.94 -4.07
C VAL A 4 5.20 5.38 -4.16
N VAL A 5 5.19 5.94 -5.38
CA VAL A 5 5.12 7.39 -5.60
C VAL A 5 3.68 7.91 -5.42
N GLY A 6 3.45 8.56 -4.29
CA GLY A 6 2.53 9.68 -4.12
C GLY A 6 3.30 10.84 -3.48
N GLY A 7 3.05 12.09 -3.86
CA GLY A 7 3.88 13.23 -3.46
C GLY A 7 3.86 13.48 -1.94
N VAL A 8 5.04 13.55 -1.32
CA VAL A 8 5.20 13.84 0.11
C VAL A 8 4.83 15.30 0.44
N LYS A 9 3.61 15.52 0.93
CA LYS A 9 3.22 16.66 1.77
C LYS A 9 3.26 16.26 3.25
N THR A 10 4.02 16.99 4.05
CA THR A 10 4.03 16.90 5.52
C THR A 10 2.83 17.63 6.10
N LEU A 11 2.03 16.96 6.94
CA LEU A 11 0.89 17.54 7.64
C LEU A 11 1.33 18.13 8.99
N PRO A 12 0.78 19.30 9.40
CA PRO A 12 1.03 19.86 10.72
C PRO A 12 0.31 19.02 11.79
N ALA A 13 0.99 18.82 12.92
CA ALA A 13 0.40 18.16 14.08
C ALA A 13 -0.65 19.08 14.72
N ASP A 14 -1.92 18.76 14.57
CA ASP A 14 -2.99 19.32 15.40
C ASP A 14 -3.77 18.19 16.08
N ASP A 15 -3.76 18.24 17.41
CA ASP A 15 -4.23 17.23 18.34
C ASP A 15 -5.71 17.53 18.65
N THR A 16 -6.61 17.22 17.73
CA THR A 16 -8.07 17.30 17.96
C THR A 16 -8.76 16.27 17.07
N VAL A 17 -9.11 15.11 17.65
CA VAL A 17 -9.97 14.04 17.10
C VAL A 17 -9.78 13.78 15.60
N MET A 18 -8.90 12.83 15.25
CA MET A 18 -8.72 12.42 13.85
C MET A 18 -10.05 11.94 13.25
N SER A 19 -10.61 12.75 12.35
CA SER A 19 -11.73 12.38 11.50
C SER A 19 -11.22 11.45 10.40
N PHE A 20 -11.89 10.31 10.18
CA PHE A 20 -11.51 9.32 9.16
C PHE A 20 -11.43 9.90 7.73
N ASP A 21 -12.08 11.04 7.50
CA ASP A 21 -12.10 11.76 6.21
C ASP A 21 -10.75 12.41 5.84
N SER A 22 -9.75 12.40 6.73
CA SER A 22 -8.45 13.07 6.53
C SER A 22 -7.25 12.12 6.56
N ILE A 23 -7.46 10.82 6.38
CA ILE A 23 -6.36 9.86 6.24
C ILE A 23 -5.86 9.86 4.80
N ASP A 24 -4.82 10.63 4.53
CA ASP A 24 -4.21 10.70 3.19
C ASP A 24 -3.16 9.60 2.95
N ARG A 25 -2.45 9.17 4.00
CA ARG A 25 -1.34 8.21 3.91
C ARG A 25 -1.39 7.14 4.99
N VAL A 26 -1.03 5.92 4.59
CA VAL A 26 -0.87 4.78 5.49
C VAL A 26 0.53 4.22 5.37
N ALA A 27 1.17 3.96 6.51
CA ALA A 27 2.45 3.26 6.56
C ALA A 27 2.26 1.86 7.15
N VAL A 28 2.71 0.85 6.41
CA VAL A 28 2.72 -0.55 6.87
C VAL A 28 4.13 -0.90 7.30
N LEU A 29 4.28 -1.21 8.59
CA LEU A 29 5.56 -1.65 9.17
C LEU A 29 5.57 -3.17 9.25
N GLY A 30 6.42 -3.77 8.42
CA GLY A 30 6.47 -5.21 8.17
C GLY A 30 5.91 -5.53 6.79
N ALA A 31 6.70 -6.22 5.97
CA ALA A 31 6.41 -6.67 4.62
C ALA A 31 6.12 -8.17 4.51
N GLY A 32 6.14 -8.89 5.65
CA GLY A 32 5.84 -10.32 5.71
C GLY A 32 4.39 -10.68 5.36
N ASN A 33 3.95 -11.90 5.71
CA ASN A 33 2.69 -12.47 5.21
C ASN A 33 1.42 -11.62 5.42
N MET A 34 1.31 -10.89 6.53
CA MET A 34 0.17 -10.00 6.75
C MET A 34 0.43 -8.58 6.22
N GLY A 35 1.69 -8.16 6.17
CA GLY A 35 2.09 -6.81 5.80
C GLY A 35 1.78 -6.48 4.34
N HIS A 36 2.16 -7.38 3.43
CA HIS A 36 1.87 -7.19 2.01
C HIS A 36 0.36 -7.21 1.73
N GLY A 37 -0.38 -8.11 2.39
CA GLY A 37 -1.84 -8.16 2.26
C GLY A 37 -2.52 -6.88 2.76
N ILE A 38 -2.13 -6.35 3.93
CA ILE A 38 -2.66 -5.08 4.45
C ILE A 38 -2.34 -3.94 3.48
N ALA A 39 -1.11 -3.89 2.94
CA ALA A 39 -0.73 -2.86 1.99
C ALA A 39 -1.55 -2.93 0.70
N GLU A 40 -1.80 -4.14 0.18
CA GLU A 40 -2.64 -4.37 -0.99
C GLU A 40 -4.06 -3.85 -0.80
N VAL A 41 -4.79 -4.29 0.24
CA VAL A 41 -6.17 -3.84 0.45
C VAL A 41 -6.26 -2.36 0.75
N THR A 42 -5.26 -1.80 1.42
CA THR A 42 -5.23 -0.36 1.74
C THR A 42 -5.00 0.47 0.47
N ALA A 43 -4.09 0.03 -0.40
CA ALA A 43 -3.85 0.68 -1.68
C ALA A 43 -5.06 0.54 -2.63
N MET A 44 -5.72 -0.63 -2.66
CA MET A 44 -6.99 -0.82 -3.38
C MET A 44 -8.12 0.08 -2.83
N GLY A 45 -8.05 0.43 -1.54
CA GLY A 45 -8.95 1.40 -0.92
C GLY A 45 -8.74 2.85 -1.37
N GLY A 46 -7.73 3.11 -2.22
CA GLY A 46 -7.41 4.45 -2.73
C GLY A 46 -6.51 5.28 -1.81
N TYR A 47 -5.92 4.66 -0.79
CA TYR A 47 -4.98 5.33 0.11
C TYR A 47 -3.54 5.25 -0.41
N GLU A 48 -2.73 6.27 -0.13
CA GLU A 48 -1.31 6.22 -0.42
C GLU A 48 -0.59 5.37 0.64
N VAL A 49 -0.02 4.23 0.23
CA VAL A 49 0.59 3.25 1.14
C VAL A 49 2.11 3.23 1.00
N THR A 50 2.81 3.29 2.13
CA THR A 50 4.26 3.03 2.20
C THR A 50 4.53 1.79 3.03
N MET A 51 5.22 0.81 2.47
CA MET A 51 5.67 -0.38 3.18
C MET A 51 7.13 -0.24 3.63
N ARG A 52 7.44 -0.66 4.86
CA ARG A 52 8.80 -0.62 5.39
C ARG A 52 9.10 -1.82 6.27
N ASP A 53 10.25 -2.44 6.05
CA ASP A 53 10.77 -3.54 6.86
C ASP A 53 12.24 -3.28 7.26
N ILE A 54 12.80 -4.17 8.07
CA ILE A 54 14.16 -4.16 8.58
C ILE A 54 15.15 -4.42 7.43
N GLU A 55 14.80 -5.35 6.55
CA GLU A 55 15.63 -5.81 5.43
C GLU A 55 14.95 -5.49 4.10
N GLN A 56 15.75 -5.23 3.07
CA GLN A 56 15.22 -4.89 1.75
C GLN A 56 14.59 -6.10 1.05
N GLU A 57 15.15 -7.29 1.24
CA GLU A 57 14.63 -8.55 0.68
C GLU A 57 13.18 -8.80 1.10
N LEU A 58 12.84 -8.57 2.38
CA LEU A 58 11.47 -8.70 2.88
C LEU A 58 10.49 -7.74 2.19
N VAL A 59 10.97 -6.53 1.89
CA VAL A 59 10.17 -5.53 1.19
C VAL A 59 9.96 -5.94 -0.28
N ASP A 60 11.01 -6.41 -0.94
CA ASP A 60 10.96 -6.87 -2.33
C ASP A 60 10.04 -8.09 -2.46
N ASP A 61 10.15 -9.07 -1.56
CA ASP A 61 9.24 -10.22 -1.45
C ASP A 61 7.79 -9.76 -1.26
N GLY A 62 7.56 -8.77 -0.39
CA GLY A 62 6.25 -8.19 -0.17
C GLY A 62 5.64 -7.61 -1.46
N TYR A 63 6.45 -6.91 -2.27
CA TYR A 63 6.01 -6.39 -3.58
C TYR A 63 5.71 -7.50 -4.58
N GLU A 64 6.53 -8.55 -4.64
CA GLU A 64 6.30 -9.68 -5.54
C GLU A 64 4.97 -10.38 -5.21
N GLN A 65 4.67 -10.54 -3.92
CA GLN A 65 3.42 -11.15 -3.46
C GLN A 65 2.20 -10.30 -3.79
N ILE A 66 2.30 -8.97 -3.68
CA ILE A 66 1.23 -8.04 -4.10
C ILE A 66 1.01 -8.15 -5.61
N ALA A 67 2.07 -8.09 -6.41
CA ALA A 67 1.99 -8.21 -7.86
C ALA A 67 1.31 -9.53 -8.28
N TRP A 68 1.73 -10.64 -7.67
CA TRP A 68 1.14 -11.95 -7.92
C TRP A 68 -0.35 -12.01 -7.54
N SER A 69 -0.75 -11.41 -6.41
CA SER A 69 -2.14 -11.36 -5.98
C SER A 69 -3.01 -10.56 -6.97
N LEU A 70 -2.52 -9.40 -7.41
CA LEU A 70 -3.19 -8.56 -8.40
C LEU A 70 -3.37 -9.28 -9.73
N ASP A 71 -2.34 -9.95 -10.23
CA ASP A 71 -2.43 -10.75 -11.46
C ASP A 71 -3.48 -11.86 -11.33
N LYS A 72 -3.55 -12.53 -10.16
CA LYS A 72 -4.56 -13.57 -9.89
C LYS A 72 -5.97 -13.03 -9.81
N LEU A 73 -6.15 -11.78 -9.40
CA LEU A 73 -7.45 -11.12 -9.36
C LEU A 73 -7.88 -10.62 -10.75
N GLU A 74 -6.93 -10.14 -11.57
CA GLU A 74 -7.15 -9.80 -12.99
C GLU A 74 -7.53 -11.06 -13.80
N GLU A 75 -6.81 -12.17 -13.63
CA GLU A 75 -7.14 -13.47 -14.25
C GLU A 75 -8.55 -13.98 -13.90
N LYS A 76 -9.10 -13.56 -12.76
CA LYS A 76 -10.42 -13.94 -12.27
C LYS A 76 -11.51 -12.95 -12.65
N ASP A 77 -11.22 -11.94 -13.49
CA ASP A 77 -12.13 -10.83 -13.83
C ASP A 77 -12.66 -10.10 -12.58
N ARG A 78 -11.87 -10.04 -11.50
CA ARG A 78 -12.23 -9.37 -10.24
C ARG A 78 -11.55 -8.01 -10.07
N LEU A 79 -10.64 -7.65 -10.96
CA LEU A 79 -9.97 -6.35 -11.04
C LEU A 79 -9.83 -5.94 -12.51
N ASP A 80 -10.04 -4.66 -12.79
CA ASP A 80 -9.71 -4.08 -14.09
C ASP A 80 -8.25 -3.59 -14.11
N CYS A 81 -7.63 -3.55 -15.28
CA CYS A 81 -6.24 -3.07 -15.46
C CYS A 81 -6.03 -1.64 -14.93
N SER A 82 -7.09 -0.83 -14.88
CA SER A 82 -7.05 0.51 -14.29
C SER A 82 -6.85 0.50 -12.77
N ASP A 83 -7.42 -0.47 -12.05
CA ASP A 83 -7.29 -0.60 -10.59
C ASP A 83 -5.91 -1.12 -10.19
N ARG A 84 -5.28 -1.94 -11.05
CA ARG A 84 -3.93 -2.45 -10.83
C ARG A 84 -2.88 -1.34 -10.81
N LYS A 85 -3.00 -0.33 -11.67
CA LYS A 85 -2.07 0.81 -11.73
C LYS A 85 -2.15 1.75 -10.52
N SER A 86 -3.24 1.72 -9.75
CA SER A 86 -3.33 2.50 -8.51
C SER A 86 -2.63 1.85 -7.32
N VAL A 87 -2.32 0.55 -7.41
CA VAL A 87 -1.76 -0.23 -6.28
C VAL A 87 -0.23 -0.35 -6.36
N VAL A 88 0.35 -0.34 -7.56
CA VAL A 88 1.79 -0.59 -7.81
C VAL A 88 2.44 0.54 -8.59
#